data_AF-A0A524LYJ5-F1
#
_entry.id   AF-A0A524LYJ5-F1
#
_cell.length_a   1.000
_cell.length_b   1.000
_cell.length_c   1.000
_cell.angle_alpha   90.00
_cell.angle_beta   90.00
_cell.angle_gamma   90.00
#
_symmetry.space_group_name_H-M   'P 1'
#
loop_
_entity.id
_entity.type
_entity.pdbx_description
1 polymer ?
#
loop_
_entity_poly.entity_id
_entity_poly.type
_entity_poly.pdbx_seq_one_letter_code
_entity_poly.pdbx_strand_id
1 'polypeptide(L)' 'FDRNGFGPEDLVSAGRRSLATVTFSDAHHVDEVGRAFTELAVADWSVAELRLALRGEAGRSILGGL' A
#
# COMPACT_ATOMS: atom_id res chain seq x y z
N PHE A 1 17.84 6.85 20.64
CA PHE A 1 16.67 7.72 20.45
C PHE A 1 16.56 8.01 18.96
N ASP A 2 15.65 7.32 18.28
CA ASP A 2 15.34 7.60 16.88
C ASP A 2 14.62 8.96 16.80
N ARG A 3 15.03 9.81 15.86
CA ARG A 3 14.60 11.22 15.74
C ARG A 3 13.20 11.38 15.13
N ASN A 4 12.50 10.28 14.87
CA ASN A 4 11.19 10.28 14.20
C ASN A 4 10.00 9.97 15.11
N GLY A 5 10.20 9.87 16.43
CA GLY A 5 9.08 9.83 17.38
C GLY A 5 8.12 8.64 17.24
N PHE A 6 8.54 7.55 16.61
CA PHE A 6 7.81 6.28 16.63
C PHE A 6 8.49 5.36 17.64
N GLY A 7 7.88 5.27 18.82
CA GLY A 7 8.28 4.33 19.86
C GLY A 7 7.74 2.93 19.55
N PRO A 8 8.37 1.87 20.09
CA PRO A 8 7.82 0.52 20.00
C PRO A 8 6.39 0.43 20.60
N GLU A 9 6.03 1.30 21.54
CA GLU A 9 4.68 1.46 22.07
C GLU A 9 3.63 1.95 21.05
N ASP A 10 4.02 2.71 20.02
CA ASP A 10 3.10 3.20 18.98
C ASP A 10 2.63 2.08 18.05
N LEU A 11 3.48 1.05 17.87
CA LEU A 11 3.14 -0.16 17.12
C LEU A 11 2.16 -1.06 17.87
N VAL A 12 2.14 -0.99 19.20
CA VAL A 12 1.30 -1.83 20.08
C VAL A 12 -0.07 -1.18 20.34
N SER A 13 -0.15 0.16 20.41
CA SER A 13 -1.39 0.92 20.58
C SER A 13 -2.28 0.94 19.32
N ALA A 14 -1.68 0.80 18.15
CA ALA A 14 -2.38 0.64 16.87
C ALA A 14 -2.93 -0.79 16.73
N GLY A 15 -3.90 -1.18 17.57
CA GLY A 15 -4.50 -2.51 17.57
C GLY A 15 -4.68 -3.08 16.16
N ARG A 16 -3.84 -4.08 15.80
CA ARG A 16 -3.79 -4.77 14.50
C ARG A 16 -4.20 -3.92 13.29
N ARG A 17 -3.72 -2.68 13.16
CA ARG A 17 -3.84 -1.98 11.87
C ARG A 17 -2.80 -2.58 10.96
N SER A 18 -3.20 -3.56 10.15
CA SER A 18 -2.35 -4.10 9.09
C SER A 18 -1.82 -2.93 8.26
N LEU A 19 -0.50 -2.74 8.25
CA LEU A 19 0.11 -1.74 7.39
C LEU A 19 -0.21 -2.10 5.95
N ALA A 20 -0.78 -1.14 5.21
CA ALA A 20 -0.97 -1.29 3.78
C ALA A 20 0.41 -1.51 3.14
N THR A 21 0.57 -2.64 2.47
CA THR A 21 1.83 -3.04 1.84
C THR A 21 1.61 -3.07 0.33
N VAL A 22 2.53 -2.48 -0.43
CA VAL A 22 2.48 -2.42 -1.90
C VAL A 22 3.77 -2.97 -2.49
N THR A 23 3.65 -3.57 -3.66
CA THR A 23 4.76 -4.02 -4.50
C THR A 23 4.82 -3.18 -5.77
N PHE A 24 6.02 -2.72 -6.13
CA PHE A 24 6.28 -1.91 -7.32
C PHE A 24 7.53 -2.43 -8.04
N SER A 25 7.56 -2.29 -9.37
CA SER A 25 8.65 -2.81 -10.20
C SER A 25 9.96 -2.03 -10.10
N ASP A 26 9.92 -0.80 -9.56
CA ASP A 26 11.06 0.13 -9.51
C ASP A 26 11.82 0.20 -10.86
N ALA A 27 11.05 0.37 -11.94
CA ALA A 27 11.56 0.24 -13.30
C ALA A 27 12.47 1.43 -13.66
N HIS A 28 13.71 1.11 -14.01
CA HIS A 28 14.71 2.03 -14.57
C HIS A 28 14.83 1.88 -16.10
N HIS A 29 14.37 0.74 -16.65
CA HIS A 29 14.29 0.44 -18.07
C HIS A 29 12.86 0.05 -18.51
N VAL A 30 12.53 0.21 -19.79
CA VAL A 30 11.16 -0.03 -20.31
C VAL A 30 10.74 -1.50 -20.17
N ASP A 31 11.67 -2.43 -20.35
CA ASP A 31 11.45 -3.87 -20.21
C ASP A 31 11.29 -4.33 -18.74
N GLU A 32 11.42 -3.41 -17.78
CA GLU A 32 11.18 -3.64 -16.35
C GLU A 32 9.76 -3.27 -15.91
N VAL A 33 9.02 -2.54 -16.75
CA VAL A 33 7.65 -2.12 -16.44
C VAL A 33 6.76 -3.34 -16.24
N GLY A 34 6.10 -3.40 -15.10
CA GLY A 34 5.16 -4.48 -14.76
C GLY A 34 5.81 -5.78 -14.26
N ARG A 35 7.14 -5.83 -14.07
CA ARG A 35 7.81 -7.00 -13.46
C ARG A 35 7.34 -7.30 -12.03
N ALA A 36 6.91 -6.29 -11.30
CA ALA A 36 6.30 -6.40 -9.99
C ALA A 36 5.19 -5.35 -9.86
N PHE A 37 4.06 -5.71 -9.27
CA PHE A 37 2.90 -4.83 -9.19
C PHE A 37 1.99 -5.20 -8.02
N THR A 38 1.09 -4.26 -7.68
CA THR A 38 0.06 -4.45 -6.66
C THR A 38 -1.30 -4.58 -7.34
N GLU A 39 -2.07 -5.62 -6.96
CA GLU A 39 -3.45 -5.77 -7.39
C GLU A 39 -4.40 -5.07 -6.42
N LEU A 40 -5.38 -4.33 -6.96
CA LEU A 40 -6.32 -3.54 -6.19
C LEU A 40 -7.76 -3.88 -6.58
N ALA A 41 -8.63 -4.00 -5.57
CA ALA A 41 -10.07 -3.99 -5.77
C ALA A 41 -10.58 -2.55 -5.76
N VAL A 42 -10.96 -2.04 -6.94
CA VAL A 42 -11.45 -0.69 -7.17
C VAL A 42 -12.72 -0.70 -8.03
N ALA A 43 -13.53 0.36 -7.94
CA ALA A 43 -14.72 0.50 -8.76
C ALA A 43 -14.43 1.07 -10.16
N ASP A 44 -13.36 1.86 -10.32
CA ASP A 44 -12.98 2.49 -11.58
C ASP A 44 -11.48 2.87 -11.61
N TRP A 45 -10.95 3.16 -12.81
CA TRP A 45 -9.54 3.49 -13.09
C TRP A 45 -9.24 4.96 -12.79
N SER A 46 -9.31 5.34 -11.52
CA SER A 46 -9.07 6.71 -11.08
C SER A 46 -8.11 6.82 -9.89
N VAL A 47 -7.40 7.94 -9.79
CA VAL A 47 -6.52 8.23 -8.65
C VAL A 47 -7.29 8.27 -7.32
N ALA A 48 -8.56 8.68 -7.37
CA ALA A 48 -9.43 8.69 -6.19
C ALA A 48 -9.66 7.27 -5.65
N GLU A 49 -9.91 6.31 -6.55
CA GLU A 49 -10.09 4.90 -6.19
C GLU A 49 -8.81 4.26 -5.65
N LEU A 50 -7.65 4.57 -6.25
CA LEU A 50 -6.35 4.12 -5.73
C LEU A 50 -6.15 4.58 -4.28
N ARG A 51 -6.48 5.84 -3.97
CA ARG A 51 -6.38 6.38 -2.61
C ARG A 51 -7.30 5.67 -1.61
N LEU A 52 -8.51 5.30 -2.03
CA LEU A 52 -9.44 4.54 -1.20
C LEU A 52 -8.90 3.12 -0.93
N ALA A 53 -8.38 2.44 -1.95
CA ALA A 53 -7.82 1.10 -1.82
C ALA A 53 -6.60 1.06 -0.87
N LEU A 54 -5.69 2.04 -0.99
CA LEU A 54 -4.52 2.15 -0.10
C LEU A 54 -4.88 2.42 1.36
N ARG A 55 -6.04 3.02 1.63
CA ARG A 55 -6.56 3.23 2.99
C ARG A 55 -7.50 2.12 3.47
N GLY A 56 -7.87 1.17 2.60
CA GLY A 56 -8.85 0.14 2.93
C GLY A 56 -10.26 0.69 3.17
N GLU A 57 -10.63 1.78 2.49
CA GLU A 57 -11.88 2.52 2.72
C GLU A 57 -12.96 2.15 1.70
N ALA A 58 -14.23 2.35 2.08
CA ALA A 58 -15.38 2.22 1.19
C ALA A 58 -15.44 0.87 0.41
N GLY A 59 -14.93 -0.21 1.00
CA GLY A 59 -14.90 -1.54 0.39
C GLY A 59 -13.81 -1.75 -0.66
N ARG A 60 -12.87 -0.81 -0.81
CA ARG A 60 -11.68 -0.96 -1.66
C ARG A 60 -10.55 -1.57 -0.84
N SER A 61 -9.66 -2.30 -1.49
CA SER A 61 -8.57 -2.98 -0.82
C SER A 61 -7.40 -3.30 -1.73
N ILE A 62 -6.27 -3.60 -1.10
CA ILE A 62 -5.12 -4.28 -1.72
C ILE A 62 -5.40 -5.77 -1.69
N LEU A 63 -5.26 -6.44 -2.84
CA LEU A 63 -5.46 -7.88 -2.97
C LEU A 63 -4.15 -8.65 -2.76
N GLY A 64 -3.02 -8.03 -3.09
CA GLY A 64 -1.68 -8.62 -2.97
C GLY A 64 -0.74 -8.02 -4.01
N GLY A 65 0.43 -8.63 -4.17
CA GLY A 65 1.36 -8.28 -5.24
C GLY A 65 2.18 -9.49 -5.67
N LEU A 66 2.73 -9.40 -6.89
CA LEU A 66 3.70 -10.32 -7.47
C LEU A 66 5.11 -9.78 -7.29
#